data_AF-A0A2K3NKK7-F1
#
_entry.id   AF-A0A2K3NKK7-F1
#
_cell.length_a   1.000
_cell.length_b   1.000
_cell.length_c   1.000
_cell.angle_alpha   90.00
_cell.angle_beta   90.00
_cell.angle_gamma   90.00
#
_symmetry.space_group_name_H-M   'P 1'
#
loop_
_entity.id
_entity.type
_entity.pdbx_description
1 polymer ?
#
loop_
_entity_poly.entity_id
_entity_poly.type
_entity_poly.pdbx_seq_one_letter_code
_entity_poly.pdbx_strand_id
1 'polypeptide(L)'
;MIGGSLSKDNGEKIALGSNPGLLLHRGAGCDFCGMYPIIGDRYRCVDCKEIIGFDLCGDCYKNRVKRPGRFNQKHTPDHKLELVRYRKMLISRGQDSSDLMVIQDGTDSSTDEE
;
A
#
# COMPACT_ATOMS: atom_id res chain seq x y z
N MET A 1 -3.30 18.04 39.02
CA MET A 1 -2.03 17.28 39.10
C MET A 1 -2.19 15.98 38.33
N ILE A 2 -1.46 15.84 37.22
CA ILE A 2 -0.82 14.61 36.71
C ILE A 2 -1.79 13.48 36.27
N GLY A 3 -1.78 12.99 35.03
CA GLY A 3 -0.85 13.17 33.92
C GLY A 3 -1.24 12.19 32.81
N GLY A 4 -1.10 12.62 31.55
CA GLY A 4 -1.26 11.76 30.40
C GLY A 4 -0.12 10.74 30.28
N SER A 5 -0.45 9.55 29.79
CA SER A 5 0.56 8.59 29.34
C SER A 5 0.64 8.64 27.82
N LEU A 6 1.71 9.27 27.36
CA LEU A 6 2.16 9.27 25.96
C LEU A 6 2.60 7.86 25.56
N SER A 7 1.87 7.25 24.63
CA SER A 7 2.38 6.14 23.84
C SER A 7 3.53 6.64 22.97
N LYS A 8 4.71 6.04 23.12
CA LYS A 8 5.87 6.29 22.26
C LYS A 8 5.79 5.35 21.06
N ASP A 9 5.23 5.83 19.96
CA ASP A 9 5.45 5.25 18.64
C ASP A 9 6.49 6.10 17.90
N ASN A 10 7.67 5.52 17.73
CA ASN A 10 8.72 6.06 16.87
C ASN A 10 8.34 5.85 15.40
N GLY A 11 7.23 6.47 14.98
CA GLY A 11 6.70 6.43 13.64
C GLY A 11 7.58 7.21 12.68
N GLU A 12 8.41 6.50 11.92
CA GLU A 12 8.98 7.01 10.67
C GLU A 12 7.84 7.40 9.72
N LYS A 13 7.41 8.66 9.86
CA LYS A 13 6.77 9.57 8.90
C LYS A 13 6.12 8.90 7.69
N ILE A 14 4.97 8.29 7.91
CA ILE A 14 3.94 8.13 6.88
C ILE A 14 3.40 9.51 6.52
N ALA A 15 3.41 9.82 5.23
CA ALA A 15 3.14 11.15 4.70
C ALA A 15 1.83 11.74 5.23
N LEU A 16 1.96 12.92 5.83
CA LEU A 16 0.88 13.83 6.21
C LEU A 16 -0.02 14.07 4.98
N GLY A 17 -1.22 13.47 4.97
CA GLY A 17 -2.29 13.79 4.02
C GLY A 17 -2.74 12.71 3.04
N SER A 18 -2.55 11.41 3.30
CA SER A 18 -3.20 10.37 2.47
C SER A 18 -3.67 9.22 3.34
N ASN A 19 -4.98 9.12 3.53
CA ASN A 19 -5.58 7.92 4.11
C ASN A 19 -5.05 6.71 3.32
N PRO A 20 -4.40 5.71 3.95
CA PRO A 20 -3.89 4.54 3.24
C PRO A 20 -5.01 3.81 2.49
N GLY A 21 -6.28 4.00 2.85
CA GLY A 21 -7.43 3.51 2.07
C GLY A 21 -7.59 4.10 0.66
N LEU A 22 -6.82 5.12 0.28
CA LEU A 22 -6.97 5.85 -1.00
C LEU A 22 -5.90 5.51 -2.05
N LEU A 23 -4.94 4.66 -1.71
CA LEU A 23 -3.87 4.27 -2.63
C LEU A 23 -4.32 3.08 -3.47
N LEU A 24 -4.48 3.28 -4.78
CA LEU A 24 -4.88 2.21 -5.71
C LEU A 24 -3.68 1.80 -6.56
N HIS A 25 -3.25 0.55 -6.43
CA HIS A 25 -2.17 -0.05 -7.22
C HIS A 25 -2.72 -0.79 -8.44
N ARG A 26 -2.79 -0.11 -9.59
CA ARG A 26 -3.27 -0.72 -10.83
C ARG A 26 -2.38 -1.89 -11.26
N GLY A 27 -3.00 -2.93 -11.81
CA GLY A 27 -2.28 -4.09 -12.33
C GLY A 27 -1.67 -4.99 -11.25
N ALA A 28 -1.85 -4.67 -9.96
CA ALA A 28 -1.37 -5.49 -8.85
C ALA A 28 -2.54 -6.18 -8.15
N GLY A 29 -2.47 -7.50 -8.04
CA GLY A 29 -3.45 -8.32 -7.32
C GLY A 29 -2.81 -8.97 -6.10
N CYS A 30 -3.58 -9.15 -5.03
CA CYS A 30 -3.11 -9.87 -3.86
C CYS A 30 -3.06 -11.38 -4.15
N ASP A 31 -1.88 -11.97 -4.04
CA ASP A 31 -1.65 -13.39 -4.28
C ASP A 31 -2.26 -14.32 -3.24
N PHE A 32 -2.71 -13.77 -2.09
CA PHE A 32 -3.41 -14.54 -1.07
C PHE A 32 -4.93 -14.49 -1.22
N CYS A 33 -5.53 -13.30 -1.08
CA CYS A 33 -6.98 -13.15 -1.03
C CYS A 33 -7.62 -12.92 -2.40
N GLY A 34 -6.82 -12.66 -3.45
CA GLY A 34 -7.32 -12.40 -4.80
C GLY A 34 -7.85 -10.99 -5.03
N MET A 35 -7.75 -10.07 -4.06
CA MET A 35 -8.13 -8.66 -4.27
C MET A 35 -7.38 -8.06 -5.46
N TYR A 36 -8.10 -7.42 -6.39
CA TYR A 36 -7.54 -6.72 -7.54
C TYR A 36 -8.43 -5.52 -7.92
N PRO A 37 -7.87 -4.29 -8.07
CA PRO A 37 -6.49 -3.91 -7.74
C PRO A 37 -6.24 -3.89 -6.22
N ILE A 38 -4.98 -3.93 -5.78
CA ILE A 38 -4.64 -3.74 -4.37
C ILE A 38 -4.97 -2.30 -3.94
N ILE A 39 -5.76 -2.17 -2.88
CA ILE A 39 -6.09 -0.90 -2.22
C ILE A 39 -5.28 -0.80 -0.92
N GLY A 40 -4.65 0.35 -0.71
CA GLY A 40 -3.76 0.66 0.40
C GLY A 40 -2.39 0.05 0.28
N ASP A 41 -1.82 -0.39 1.40
CA ASP A 41 -0.46 -0.91 1.43
C ASP A 41 -0.32 -2.12 0.49
N ARG A 42 0.64 -2.03 -0.42
CA ARG A 42 1.11 -3.14 -1.25
C ARG A 42 2.48 -3.59 -0.78
N TYR A 43 2.61 -4.88 -0.50
CA TYR A 43 3.87 -5.53 -0.19
C TYR A 43 4.27 -6.41 -1.37
N ARG A 44 5.41 -6.11 -2.00
CA ARG A 44 5.92 -6.85 -3.15
C ARG A 44 7.09 -7.74 -2.73
N CYS A 45 7.11 -8.97 -3.21
CA CYS A 45 8.24 -9.87 -3.03
C CYS A 45 9.43 -9.37 -3.87
N VAL A 46 10.58 -9.14 -3.25
CA VAL A 46 11.79 -8.65 -3.95
C VAL A 46 12.70 -9.76 -4.45
N ASP A 47 12.48 -10.98 -3.98
CA ASP A 47 13.25 -12.16 -4.39
C ASP A 47 12.66 -12.85 -5.62
N CYS A 48 11.35 -12.70 -5.86
CA CYS A 48 10.72 -13.10 -7.12
C CYS A 48 11.26 -12.26 -8.28
N LYS A 49 11.71 -12.93 -9.33
CA LYS A 49 12.31 -12.29 -10.53
C LYS A 49 11.41 -12.41 -11.77
N GLU A 50 10.28 -13.08 -11.61
CA GLU A 50 9.25 -13.20 -12.63
C GLU A 50 8.62 -11.84 -12.95
N ILE A 51 8.20 -11.64 -14.20
CA ILE A 51 7.53 -10.40 -14.65
C ILE A 51 6.25 -10.17 -13.83
N ILE A 52 5.50 -11.25 -13.61
CA ILE A 52 4.36 -11.27 -12.70
C ILE A 52 4.91 -11.71 -11.34
N GLY A 53 5.26 -10.73 -10.51
CA GLY A 53 5.77 -10.97 -9.17
C GLY A 53 4.72 -11.51 -8.20
N PHE A 54 5.12 -11.64 -6.93
CA PHE A 54 4.22 -12.00 -5.83
C PHE A 54 3.92 -10.76 -4.98
N ASP A 55 2.65 -10.41 -4.84
CA ASP A 55 2.18 -9.22 -4.15
C ASP A 55 1.14 -9.56 -3.07
N LEU A 56 1.21 -8.91 -1.91
CA LEU A 56 0.21 -8.99 -0.86
C LEU A 56 -0.36 -7.61 -0.55
N CYS A 57 -1.64 -7.54 -0.23
CA CYS A 57 -2.20 -6.35 0.40
C CYS A 57 -1.79 -6.26 1.88
N GLY A 58 -1.96 -5.07 2.45
CA GLY A 58 -1.61 -4.79 3.84
C GLY A 58 -2.21 -5.78 4.84
N ASP A 59 -3.47 -6.18 4.66
CA ASP A 59 -4.12 -7.13 5.57
C ASP A 59 -3.54 -8.54 5.48
N CYS A 60 -3.24 -9.01 4.27
CA CYS A 60 -2.64 -10.34 4.06
C CYS A 60 -1.21 -10.39 4.57
N TYR A 61 -0.47 -9.29 4.43
CA TYR A 61 0.87 -9.13 4.98
C TYR A 61 0.84 -9.11 6.53
N LYS A 62 -0.03 -8.29 7.15
CA LYS A 62 -0.17 -8.20 8.61
C LYS A 62 -0.56 -9.52 9.26
N ASN A 63 -1.45 -10.27 8.62
CA ASN A 63 -1.88 -11.59 9.07
C ASN A 63 -0.84 -12.70 8.79
N ARG A 64 0.38 -12.32 8.35
CA ARG A 64 1.55 -13.19 8.14
C ARG A 64 1.24 -14.47 7.37
N VAL A 65 0.41 -14.37 6.33
CA VAL A 65 0.02 -15.56 5.59
C VAL A 65 1.17 -16.02 4.69
N LYS A 66 1.89 -17.05 5.15
CA LYS A 66 2.95 -17.72 4.41
C LYS A 66 2.33 -18.66 3.37
N ARG A 67 2.41 -18.30 2.09
CA ARG A 67 1.97 -19.14 0.98
C ARG A 67 3.07 -19.24 -0.07
N PRO A 68 3.17 -20.36 -0.80
CA PRO A 68 3.99 -20.42 -1.99
C PRO A 68 3.39 -19.56 -3.11
N GLY A 69 4.19 -19.29 -4.14
CA GLY A 69 3.75 -18.61 -5.35
C GLY A 69 2.63 -19.36 -6.05
N ARG A 70 1.82 -18.62 -6.82
CA ARG A 70 0.82 -19.18 -7.72
C ARG A 70 1.30 -19.01 -9.17
N PHE A 71 0.79 -19.81 -10.10
CA PHE A 71 0.99 -19.61 -11.54
C PHE A 71 2.44 -19.30 -11.97
N ASN A 72 3.31 -20.31 -12.02
CA ASN A 72 4.71 -20.17 -12.48
C ASN A 72 5.59 -19.17 -11.69
N GLN A 73 5.12 -18.64 -10.56
CA GLN A 73 5.95 -17.86 -9.64
C GLN A 73 6.75 -18.80 -8.73
N LYS A 74 8.05 -18.58 -8.59
CA LYS A 74 8.92 -19.32 -7.66
C LYS A 74 8.93 -18.71 -6.26
N HIS A 75 7.85 -18.04 -5.85
CA HIS A 75 7.76 -17.46 -4.51
C HIS A 75 7.81 -18.57 -3.44
N THR A 76 8.63 -18.35 -2.42
CA THR A 76 8.68 -19.19 -1.22
C THR A 76 8.35 -18.36 0.02
N PRO A 77 7.82 -18.97 1.10
CA PRO A 77 7.54 -18.27 2.35
C PRO A 77 8.73 -17.56 3.01
N ASP A 78 9.96 -17.89 2.62
CA ASP A 78 11.19 -17.29 3.14
C ASP A 78 11.63 -16.08 2.32
N HIS A 79 11.01 -15.83 1.16
CA HIS A 79 11.27 -14.63 0.39
C HIS A 79 10.87 -13.36 1.14
N LYS A 80 11.67 -12.33 0.95
CA LYS A 80 11.46 -11.02 1.54
C LYS A 80 10.37 -10.25 0.79
N LEU A 81 9.41 -9.76 1.57
CA LEU A 81 8.37 -8.84 1.14
C LEU A 81 8.74 -7.42 1.59
N GLU A 82 8.62 -6.44 0.70
CA GLU A 82 8.88 -5.03 1.01
C GLU A 82 7.65 -4.17 0.68
N LEU A 83 7.37 -3.18 1.55
CA LEU A 83 6.35 -2.18 1.30
C LEU A 83 6.72 -1.37 0.06
N VAL A 84 5.84 -1.35 -0.93
CA VAL A 84 5.99 -0.52 -2.12
C VAL A 84 5.76 0.92 -1.72
N ARG A 85 6.85 1.65 -1.48
CA ARG A 85 6.79 3.07 -1.13
C ARG A 85 6.21 3.86 -2.29
N TYR A 86 5.14 4.60 -2.04
CA TYR A 86 4.71 5.67 -2.92
C TYR A 86 5.77 6.78 -2.85
N ARG A 87 6.75 6.72 -3.75
CA ARG A 87 7.55 7.91 -4.03
C ARG A 87 6.55 8.88 -4.64
N LYS A 88 6.05 9.85 -3.85
CA LYS A 88 5.61 11.12 -4.41
C LYS A 88 6.72 11.49 -5.41
N MET A 89 6.46 11.31 -6.70
CA MET A 89 6.98 12.21 -7.72
C MET A 89 6.61 13.57 -7.14
N LEU A 90 7.61 14.23 -6.56
CA LEU A 90 7.47 15.59 -6.09
C LEU A 90 6.82 16.35 -7.23
N ILE A 91 5.80 17.13 -6.90
CA ILE A 91 5.14 18.06 -7.81
C ILE A 91 6.22 19.00 -8.34
N SER A 92 6.89 18.59 -9.41
CA SER A 92 7.89 19.33 -10.15
C SER A 92 8.27 18.49 -11.36
N ARG A 93 7.64 18.79 -12.50
CA ARG A 93 8.04 18.41 -13.86
C ARG A 93 7.65 16.99 -14.34
N GLY A 94 6.34 16.76 -14.46
CA GLY A 94 5.74 16.06 -15.60
C GLY A 94 6.33 14.71 -16.03
N GLN A 95 6.40 13.71 -15.15
CA GLN A 95 6.60 12.32 -15.59
C GLN A 95 5.58 11.39 -14.93
N ASP A 96 4.76 10.81 -15.80
CA ASP A 96 3.68 9.86 -15.56
C ASP A 96 4.21 8.61 -14.84
N SER A 97 3.68 8.33 -13.65
CA SER A 97 3.87 7.07 -12.93
C SER A 97 2.54 6.33 -12.95
N SER A 98 2.32 5.58 -14.02
CA SER A 98 1.06 4.91 -14.41
C SER A 98 0.41 4.02 -13.34
N ASP A 99 1.20 3.59 -12.35
CA ASP A 99 0.88 2.45 -11.47
C ASP A 99 0.04 2.83 -10.24
N LEU A 100 -0.18 4.12 -10.00
CA LEU A 100 -0.76 4.61 -8.76
C LEU A 100 -1.86 5.66 -9.02
N MET A 101 -3.06 5.41 -8.50
CA MET A 101 -4.09 6.43 -8.39
C MET A 101 -4.31 6.79 -6.92
N VAL A 102 -4.40 8.09 -6.64
CA VAL A 102 -4.88 8.62 -5.36
C VAL A 102 -6.34 8.97 -5.56
N ILE A 103 -7.24 8.28 -4.87
CA ILE A 103 -8.65 8.69 -4.82
C ILE A 103 -8.69 9.90 -3.89
N GLN A 104 -9.12 11.07 -4.37
CA GLN A 104 -9.32 12.22 -3.48
C GLN A 104 -10.65 12.00 -2.75
N ASP A 105 -10.61 11.97 -1.42
CA ASP A 105 -11.84 12.05 -0.62
C ASP A 105 -12.51 13.39 -0.96
N GLY A 106 -13.61 13.33 -1.70
CA GLY A 106 -14.43 14.50 -1.99
C GLY A 106 -15.09 14.99 -0.72
N THR A 107 -14.42 15.89 0.01
CA THR A 107 -15.10 16.77 0.96
C THR A 107 -15.73 17.91 0.17
N ASP A 108 -16.88 17.65 -0.45
CA ASP A 108 -17.76 18.77 -0.81
C ASP A 108 -18.64 19.06 0.40
N SER A 109 -18.09 19.90 1.27
CA SER A 109 -18.83 20.62 2.29
C SER A 109 -19.55 21.75 1.58
N SER A 110 -20.78 21.52 1.11
CA SER A 110 -21.73 22.60 0.84
C SER A 110 -22.77 22.63 1.95
N THR A 111 -22.41 23.20 3.09
CA THR A 111 -23.36 23.91 3.94
C THR A 111 -23.27 25.38 3.57
N ASP A 112 -24.35 25.95 3.05
CA ASP A 112 -24.78 27.35 3.13
C ASP A 112 -26.31 27.28 2.92
N GLU A 113 -27.13 27.32 3.98
CA GLU A 113 -27.66 28.48 4.73
C GLU A 113 -28.83 29.18 4.01
N GLU A 114 -29.95 29.27 4.76
CA GLU A 114 -31.27 29.94 4.58
C GLU A 114 -32.20 29.59 3.39
#